data_AF-A0A392Q6R0-F1
#
_entry.id   AF-A0A392Q6R0-F1
#
_cell.length_a   1.000
_cell.length_b   1.000
_cell.length_c   1.000
_cell.angle_alpha   90.00
_cell.angle_beta   90.00
_cell.angle_gamma   90.00
#
_symmetry.space_group_name_H-M   'P 1'
#
loop_
_entity.id
_entity.type
_entity.pdbx_description
1 polymer ?
#
loop_
_entity_poly.entity_id
_entity_poly.type
_entity_poly.pdbx_seq_one_letter_code
_entity_poly.pdbx_strand_id
1 'polypeptide(L)'
;MNAGQPRRHLLTTGWSAFVNKKKLVSGDAVLFLRGEDGELRLGVRRAAQLKSSSNFSSISGQQLNLGSLTDIVNALSTRCAFNIHYNPRIGSSEFIIPMHKFLKSLDYSYSVGM
;
A
#
# COMPACT_ATOMS: atom_id res chain seq x y z
N MET A 1 -18.38 -33.92 8.78
CA MET A 1 -17.37 -32.84 8.90
C MET A 1 -16.01 -33.50 9.12
N ASN A 2 -15.30 -33.86 8.04
CA ASN A 2 -13.99 -34.51 8.16
C ASN A 2 -12.93 -33.57 7.59
N ALA A 3 -12.60 -32.51 8.33
CA ALA A 3 -11.33 -31.84 8.10
C ALA A 3 -10.24 -32.82 8.55
N GLY A 4 -9.34 -33.22 7.65
CA GLY A 4 -8.45 -34.39 7.81
C GLY A 4 -7.67 -34.50 9.12
N GLN A 5 -6.98 -35.63 9.32
CA GLN A 5 -6.16 -35.90 10.49
C GLN A 5 -4.70 -35.51 10.19
N PRO A 6 -4.03 -34.65 10.99
CA PRO A 6 -4.53 -33.90 12.15
C PRO A 6 -5.46 -32.74 11.78
N ARG A 7 -6.32 -32.33 12.73
CA ARG A 7 -7.34 -31.29 12.55
C ARG A 7 -6.74 -30.00 11.99
N ARG A 8 -7.42 -29.44 10.98
CA ARG A 8 -7.06 -28.16 10.34
C ARG A 8 -8.29 -27.37 9.95
N HIS A 9 -8.20 -26.05 9.95
CA HIS A 9 -9.24 -25.16 9.41
C HIS A 9 -9.03 -25.00 7.91
N LEU A 10 -10.10 -25.09 7.13
CA LEU A 10 -10.04 -25.01 5.67
C LEU A 10 -11.19 -24.16 5.15
N LEU A 11 -10.86 -23.27 4.21
CA LEU A 11 -11.85 -22.65 3.33
C LEU A 11 -12.07 -23.59 2.16
N THR A 12 -13.28 -24.12 2.05
CA THR A 12 -13.66 -25.08 1.00
C THR A 12 -14.48 -24.38 -0.08
N THR A 13 -15.80 -24.35 0.08
CA THR A 13 -16.74 -23.79 -0.90
C THR A 13 -16.49 -22.30 -1.09
N GLY A 14 -16.45 -21.84 -2.34
CA GLY A 14 -16.24 -20.44 -2.72
C GLY A 14 -14.77 -19.99 -2.76
N TRP A 15 -13.83 -20.76 -2.19
CA TRP A 15 -12.41 -20.39 -2.18
C TRP A 15 -11.81 -20.33 -3.59
N SER A 16 -12.02 -21.36 -4.42
CA SER A 16 -11.51 -21.40 -5.80
C SER A 16 -12.09 -20.27 -6.66
N ALA A 17 -13.38 -19.97 -6.52
CA ALA A 17 -14.04 -18.86 -7.21
C ALA A 17 -13.46 -17.50 -6.79
N PHE A 18 -13.18 -17.31 -5.49
CA PHE A 18 -12.53 -16.11 -4.97
C PHE A 18 -11.11 -15.95 -5.54
N VAL A 19 -10.29 -17.00 -5.50
CA VAL A 19 -8.93 -17.03 -6.06
C VAL A 19 -8.95 -16.64 -7.54
N ASN A 20 -9.84 -17.24 -8.33
CA ASN A 20 -9.96 -16.95 -9.76
C ASN A 20 -10.45 -15.53 -10.03
N LYS A 21 -11.51 -15.09 -9.35
CA LYS A 21 -12.08 -13.75 -9.53
C LYS A 21 -11.10 -12.65 -9.13
N LYS A 22 -10.32 -12.88 -8.08
CA LYS A 22 -9.26 -11.98 -7.63
C LYS A 22 -7.93 -12.26 -8.32
N LYS A 23 -7.83 -13.20 -9.27
CA LYS A 23 -6.59 -13.55 -10.01
C LYS A 23 -5.40 -13.78 -9.08
N LEU A 24 -5.60 -14.44 -7.94
CA LEU A 24 -4.52 -14.65 -6.96
C LEU A 24 -3.52 -15.68 -7.48
N VAL A 25 -2.24 -15.45 -7.18
CA VAL A 25 -1.15 -16.39 -7.45
C VAL A 25 -0.39 -16.70 -6.18
N SER A 26 0.46 -17.73 -6.22
CA SER A 26 1.36 -18.04 -5.09
C SER A 26 2.20 -16.81 -4.73
N GLY A 27 2.32 -16.53 -3.43
CA GLY A 27 2.99 -15.34 -2.90
C GLY A 27 2.07 -14.14 -2.62
N ASP A 28 0.88 -14.09 -3.22
CA ASP A 28 -0.14 -13.12 -2.80
C ASP A 28 -0.65 -13.46 -1.39
N ALA A 29 -1.00 -12.43 -0.63
CA ALA A 29 -1.58 -12.56 0.70
C ALA A 29 -3.07 -12.18 0.68
N VAL A 30 -3.89 -12.98 1.37
CA VAL A 30 -5.29 -12.67 1.67
C VAL A 30 -5.39 -12.35 3.15
N LEU A 31 -5.97 -11.20 3.47
CA LEU A 31 -6.16 -10.72 4.83
C LEU A 31 -7.62 -10.91 5.24
N PHE A 32 -7.83 -11.49 6.42
CA PHE A 32 -9.14 -11.64 7.05
C PHE A 32 -9.17 -10.78 8.30
N LEU A 33 -10.14 -9.87 8.40
CA LEU A 33 -10.31 -8.97 9.54
C LEU A 33 -11.72 -9.11 10.07
N ARG A 34 -11.86 -9.27 11.38
CA ARG A 34 -13.16 -9.25 12.05
C ARG A 34 -13.20 -8.05 12.98
N GLY A 35 -14.15 -7.14 12.75
CA GLY A 35 -14.33 -5.97 13.62
C GLY A 35 -15.05 -6.33 14.91
N GLU A 36 -15.13 -5.36 15.83
CA GLU A 36 -15.94 -5.48 17.06
C GLU A 36 -17.44 -5.60 16.75
N ASP A 37 -17.86 -5.04 15.61
CA ASP A 37 -19.19 -5.24 15.01
C ASP A 37 -19.47 -6.69 14.60
N GLY A 38 -18.47 -7.56 14.65
CA GLY A 38 -18.56 -8.95 14.24
C GLY A 38 -18.48 -9.16 12.73
N GLU A 39 -18.45 -8.08 11.94
CA GLU A 39 -18.40 -8.11 10.48
C GLU A 39 -17.03 -8.59 9.99
N LEU A 40 -17.05 -9.54 9.04
CA LEU A 40 -15.86 -10.08 8.42
C LEU A 40 -15.53 -9.33 7.14
N ARG A 41 -14.31 -8.78 7.07
CA ARG A 41 -13.78 -8.05 5.91
C ARG A 41 -12.60 -8.82 5.32
N LEU A 42 -12.52 -8.85 3.99
CA LEU A 42 -11.40 -9.44 3.25
C LEU A 42 -10.59 -8.39 2.49
N GLY A 43 -9.28 -8.49 2.61
CA GLY A 43 -8.30 -7.73 1.82
C GLY A 43 -7.41 -8.66 0.98
N VAL A 44 -6.85 -8.12 -0.10
CA VAL A 44 -5.82 -8.81 -0.91
C VAL A 44 -4.60 -7.91 -1.00
N ARG A 45 -3.43 -8.44 -0.64
CA ARG A 45 -2.14 -7.80 -0.85
C ARG A 45 -1.33 -8.63 -1.83
N ARG A 46 -0.99 -8.03 -2.97
CA ARG A 46 -0.16 -8.71 -3.98
C ARG A 46 1.27 -8.89 -3.52
N ALA A 47 1.91 -9.98 -3.95
CA ALA A 47 3.35 -10.12 -3.85
C ALA A 47 4.02 -8.91 -4.53
N ALA A 48 5.13 -8.43 -3.95
CA ALA A 48 5.98 -7.47 -4.64
C ALA A 48 6.58 -8.19 -5.86
N GLN A 49 6.18 -7.80 -7.06
CA GLN A 49 6.79 -8.35 -8.25
C GLN A 49 8.09 -7.58 -8.51
N LEU A 50 9.23 -8.27 -8.34
CA LEU A 50 10.49 -7.83 -8.92
C LEU A 50 10.27 -7.87 -10.43
N LYS A 51 9.84 -6.76 -11.02
CA LYS A 51 9.65 -6.67 -12.47
C LYS A 51 11.02 -6.82 -13.12
N SER A 52 11.25 -7.97 -13.77
CA SER A 52 12.33 -8.12 -14.75
C SER A 52 12.05 -7.14 -15.89
N SER A 53 12.67 -5.96 -15.84
CA SER A 53 13.07 -5.09 -16.96
C SER A 53 12.20 -4.97 -18.23
N SER A 54 10.90 -5.21 -18.20
CA SER A 54 10.01 -4.93 -19.33
C SER A 54 8.59 -4.66 -18.84
N ASN A 55 8.07 -3.51 -19.24
CA ASN A 55 6.74 -2.95 -18.91
C ASN A 55 6.65 -2.29 -17.52
N PHE A 56 7.45 -1.24 -17.36
CA PHE A 56 6.96 -0.02 -16.71
C PHE A 56 5.82 0.55 -17.55
N SER A 57 4.60 0.04 -17.38
CA SER A 57 3.41 0.83 -17.71
C SER A 57 3.34 1.99 -16.72
N SER A 58 4.04 3.07 -17.08
CA SER A 58 3.64 4.49 -16.97
C SER A 58 3.01 5.05 -15.68
N ILE A 59 3.01 4.36 -14.55
CA ILE A 59 2.53 4.95 -13.26
C ILE A 59 3.69 5.53 -12.44
N SER A 60 4.92 5.01 -12.58
CA SER A 60 6.13 5.75 -12.18
C SER A 60 6.39 6.97 -13.09
N GLY A 61 5.61 7.07 -14.18
CA GLY A 61 5.46 8.23 -15.04
C GLY A 61 4.11 8.91 -14.86
N GLN A 62 3.57 9.02 -13.64
CA GLN A 62 2.93 10.30 -13.31
C GLN A 62 4.04 11.35 -13.37
N GLN A 63 4.39 11.72 -14.60
CA GLN A 63 5.06 12.96 -14.91
C GLN A 63 4.32 13.97 -14.06
N LEU A 64 4.99 14.57 -13.08
CA LEU A 64 4.48 15.79 -12.47
C LEU A 64 4.36 16.74 -13.66
N ASN A 65 3.17 16.75 -14.27
CA ASN A 65 2.91 17.61 -15.41
C ASN A 65 3.22 19.00 -14.89
N LEU A 66 3.98 19.78 -15.65
CA LEU A 66 4.44 21.10 -15.21
C LEU A 66 3.28 21.94 -14.64
N GLY A 67 2.07 21.78 -15.19
CA GLY A 67 0.82 22.35 -14.66
C GLY A 67 0.50 21.97 -13.21
N SER A 68 0.67 20.69 -12.82
CA SER A 68 0.46 20.25 -11.43
C SER A 68 1.44 20.90 -10.45
N LEU A 69 2.68 21.18 -10.86
CA LEU A 69 3.64 21.89 -10.02
C LEU A 69 3.26 23.37 -9.89
N THR A 70 2.89 24.00 -11.00
CA THR A 70 2.41 25.39 -11.01
C THR A 70 1.18 25.57 -10.12
N ASP A 71 0.24 24.63 -10.14
CA ASP A 71 -0.96 24.65 -9.29
C ASP A 71 -0.60 24.56 -7.80
N ILE A 72 0.37 23.73 -7.44
CA ILE A 72 0.88 23.63 -6.06
C ILE A 72 1.54 24.95 -5.66
N VAL A 73 2.41 25.53 -6.50
CA VAL A 73 3.08 26.81 -6.22
C VAL A 73 2.07 27.93 -6.03
N ASN A 74 1.03 27.97 -6.86
CA ASN A 74 -0.06 28.95 -6.74
C ASN A 74 -0.88 28.74 -5.46
N ALA A 75 -1.20 27.49 -5.10
CA ALA A 75 -1.91 27.18 -3.87
C ALA A 75 -1.09 27.58 -2.63
N LEU A 76 0.22 27.34 -2.64
CA LEU A 76 1.13 27.78 -1.57
C LEU A 76 1.17 29.31 -1.45
N SER A 77 1.29 30.01 -2.59
CA SER A 77 1.33 31.48 -2.63
C SER A 77 0.03 32.12 -2.13
N THR A 78 -1.11 31.50 -2.43
CA THR A 78 -2.44 31.96 -2.03
C THR A 78 -2.92 31.38 -0.69
N ARG A 79 -2.12 30.56 -0.02
CA ARG A 79 -2.46 29.83 1.23
C ARG A 79 -3.72 28.98 1.11
N CYS A 80 -3.92 28.37 -0.04
CA CYS A 80 -5.01 27.45 -0.33
C CYS A 80 -4.59 25.99 -0.12
N ALA A 81 -5.57 25.13 0.16
CA ALA A 81 -5.35 23.70 0.20
C ALA A 81 -5.07 23.13 -1.20
N PHE A 82 -4.29 22.05 -1.26
CA PHE A 82 -4.02 21.30 -2.49
C PHE A 82 -4.06 19.80 -2.21
N ASN A 83 -4.22 19.01 -3.27
CA ASN A 83 -4.36 17.56 -3.18
C ASN A 83 -3.02 16.86 -3.47
N ILE A 84 -2.79 15.76 -2.75
CA ILE A 84 -1.63 14.90 -2.92
C ILE A 84 -2.10 13.47 -3.11
N HIS A 85 -1.51 12.76 -4.07
CA HIS A 85 -1.74 11.34 -4.25
C HIS A 85 -0.64 10.53 -3.53
N TYR A 86 -1.02 9.75 -2.52
CA TYR A 86 -0.11 8.84 -1.83
C TYR A 86 -0.40 7.39 -2.19
N ASN A 87 0.59 6.70 -2.74
CA ASN A 87 0.49 5.28 -3.08
C ASN A 87 1.59 4.46 -2.37
N PRO A 88 1.30 3.86 -1.18
CA PRO A 88 2.27 3.11 -0.39
C PRO A 88 2.72 1.79 -1.04
N ARG A 89 2.13 1.41 -2.18
CA ARG A 89 2.49 0.19 -2.92
C ARG A 89 3.55 0.43 -3.98
N ILE A 90 3.76 1.69 -4.38
CA ILE A 90 4.70 2.06 -5.45
C ILE A 90 6.03 2.57 -4.86
N GLY A 91 5.98 3.27 -3.74
CA GLY A 91 7.17 3.79 -3.05
C GLY A 91 7.20 3.40 -1.58
N SER A 92 8.39 3.12 -1.06
CA SER A 92 8.63 2.87 0.36
C SER A 92 8.90 4.14 1.17
N SER A 93 9.12 5.28 0.50
CA SER A 93 9.44 6.55 1.15
C SER A 93 8.17 7.27 1.61
N GLU A 94 8.03 7.44 2.92
CA GLU A 94 7.06 8.36 3.50
C GLU A 94 7.50 9.81 3.21
N PHE A 95 6.59 10.64 2.71
CA PHE A 95 6.88 12.05 2.40
C PHE A 95 5.88 13.03 3.03
N ILE A 96 4.83 12.52 3.69
CA ILE A 96 3.95 13.31 4.56
C ILE A 96 4.24 12.86 5.98
N ILE A 97 4.97 13.68 6.73
CA ILE A 97 5.44 13.34 8.07
C ILE A 97 4.72 14.23 9.09
N PRO A 98 4.03 13.67 10.10
CA PRO A 98 3.47 14.45 11.20
C PRO A 98 4.53 15.30 11.91
N MET A 99 4.24 16.58 12.18
CA MET A 99 5.22 17.53 12.74
C MET A 99 5.93 17.03 14.00
N HIS A 100 5.22 16.36 14.91
CA HIS A 100 5.82 15.83 16.14
C HIS A 100 6.83 14.70 15.86
N LYS A 101 6.61 13.87 14.82
CA LYS A 101 7.57 12.84 14.42
C LYS A 101 8.82 13.47 13.82
N PHE A 102 8.64 14.52 13.00
CA PHE A 102 9.76 15.26 12.41
C PHE A 102 10.61 15.94 13.49
N LEU A 103 9.99 16.66 14.43
CA LEU A 103 10.72 17.32 15.51
C LEU A 103 11.48 16.30 16.38
N LYS A 104 10.84 15.18 16.74
CA LYS A 104 11.49 14.08 17.47
C LYS A 104 12.69 13.49 16.71
N SER A 105 12.66 13.49 15.37
CA SER A 105 13.78 12.98 14.58
C SER A 105 15.04 13.84 14.71
N LEU A 106 14.90 15.12 15.06
CA LEU A 106 16.02 16.04 15.30
C LEU A 106 16.75 15.75 16.61
N ASP A 107 16.11 15.06 17.55
CA ASP A 107 16.74 14.63 18.81
C ASP A 107 17.73 13.47 18.59
N TYR A 108 17.70 12.83 17.42
CA TYR A 108 18.64 11.77 17.06
C TYR A 108 19.86 12.35 16.33
N SER A 109 21.05 12.08 16.86
CA SER A 109 22.31 12.42 16.19
C SER A 109 22.65 11.33 15.17
N TYR A 110 22.48 11.63 13.89
CA TYR A 110 22.96 10.79 12.80
C TYR A 110 24.43 11.11 12.53
N SER A 111 25.31 10.13 12.73
CA SER A 111 26.74 10.24 12.39
C SER A 111 27.10 9.22 11.32
N VAL A 112 28.21 9.46 10.61
CA VAL A 112 28.75 8.47 9.66
C VAL A 112 28.97 7.14 10.37
N GLY A 113 28.40 6.07 9.83
CA GLY A 113 28.53 4.70 10.37
C GLY A 113 27.41 4.26 11.33
N MET A 114 26.43 5.13 11.61
CA MET A 114 25.17 4.77 12.28
C MET A 114 24.10 4.35 11.26
#